data_AF-A0AAU4W6D7-F1
#
_entry.id   AF-A0AAU4W6D7-F1
#
_cell.length_a   1.000
_cell.length_b   1.000
_cell.length_c   1.000
_cell.angle_alpha   90.00
_cell.angle_beta   90.00
_cell.angle_gamma   90.00
#
_symmetry.space_group_name_H-M   'P 1'
#
loop_
_entity.id
_entity.type
_entity.pdbx_description
1 polymer ?
#
loop_
_entity_poly.entity_id
_entity_poly.type
_entity_poly.pdbx_seq_one_letter_code
_entity_poly.pdbx_strand_id
1 'polypeptide(L)'
;MNSEEPLEEWARKREERRERTRGRLRAVPLTEGRHRGAHVDPGAPRAIQEFNGAEWVTVSIADSLEAAKDILYPPGPVEERPVPRPTLGQGRGRHRRTAPPKDATS
;
A
#
# COMPACT_ATOMS: atom_id res chain seq x y z
N MET A 1 -1.18 36.91 0.20
CA MET A 1 -2.10 36.90 -0.95
C MET A 1 -2.49 35.44 -1.19
N ASN A 2 -3.73 35.08 -0.86
CA ASN A 2 -4.25 33.74 -1.07
C ASN A 2 -4.47 33.52 -2.57
N SER A 3 -3.57 32.80 -3.22
CA SER A 3 -3.84 32.25 -4.54
C SER A 3 -4.72 31.03 -4.36
N GLU A 4 -6.02 31.25 -4.13
CA GLU A 4 -7.00 30.18 -4.26
C GLU A 4 -6.93 29.67 -5.70
N GLU A 5 -6.58 28.40 -5.85
CA GLU A 5 -6.63 27.74 -7.15
C GLU A 5 -8.06 27.87 -7.70
N PRO A 6 -8.25 28.36 -8.94
CA PRO A 6 -9.57 28.39 -9.55
C PRO A 6 -10.21 27.01 -9.49
N LEU A 7 -11.49 26.93 -9.10
CA LEU A 7 -12.21 25.67 -8.91
C LEU A 7 -12.09 24.73 -10.13
N GLU A 8 -12.05 25.30 -11.32
CA GLU A 8 -11.88 24.59 -12.59
C GLU A 8 -10.52 23.90 -12.69
N GLU A 9 -9.43 24.57 -12.31
CA GLU A 9 -8.09 23.95 -12.31
C GLU A 9 -7.99 22.83 -11.27
N TRP A 10 -8.56 23.05 -10.09
CA TRP A 10 -8.64 22.04 -9.04
C TRP A 10 -9.43 20.80 -9.50
N ALA A 11 -10.59 21.03 -10.15
CA ALA A 11 -11.45 19.98 -10.68
C ALA A 11 -10.73 19.15 -11.75
N ARG A 12 -10.05 19.82 -12.69
CA ARG A 12 -9.24 19.18 -13.74
C ARG A 12 -8.14 18.30 -13.15
N LYS A 13 -7.37 18.81 -12.17
CA LYS A 13 -6.31 18.02 -11.51
C LYS A 13 -6.86 16.80 -10.78
N ARG A 14 -8.08 16.90 -10.22
CA ARG A 14 -8.76 15.77 -9.58
C ARG A 14 -9.18 14.71 -10.59
N GLU A 15 -9.72 15.13 -11.72
CA GLU A 15 -10.10 14.22 -12.81
C GLU A 15 -8.88 13.48 -13.36
N GLU A 16 -7.79 14.20 -13.65
CA GLU A 16 -6.53 13.60 -14.10
C GLU A 16 -6.00 12.56 -13.11
N ARG A 17 -6.05 12.86 -11.79
CA ARG A 17 -5.66 11.89 -10.76
C ARG A 17 -6.55 10.67 -10.75
N ARG A 18 -7.87 10.83 -10.91
CA ARG A 18 -8.83 9.73 -10.95
C ARG A 18 -8.55 8.82 -12.12
N GLU A 19 -8.42 9.38 -13.32
CA GLU A 19 -8.12 8.62 -14.55
C GLU A 19 -6.79 7.87 -14.44
N ARG A 20 -5.74 8.50 -13.88
CA ARG A 20 -4.45 7.83 -13.63
C ARG A 20 -4.56 6.65 -12.66
N THR A 21 -5.54 6.68 -11.75
CA THR A 21 -5.76 5.60 -10.77
C THR A 21 -6.82 4.61 -11.18
N ARG A 22 -7.55 4.87 -12.26
CA ARG A 22 -8.57 3.99 -12.79
C ARG A 22 -7.94 2.67 -13.26
N GLY A 23 -8.63 1.56 -13.06
CA GLY A 23 -8.12 0.23 -13.37
C GLY A 23 -7.12 -0.32 -12.35
N ARG A 24 -6.82 0.41 -11.27
CA ARG A 24 -6.01 -0.15 -10.17
C ARG A 24 -6.77 -1.28 -9.51
N LEU A 25 -6.07 -2.38 -9.28
CA LEU A 25 -6.59 -3.52 -8.55
C LEU A 25 -6.09 -3.54 -7.09
N ARG A 26 -6.92 -4.07 -6.19
CA ARG A 26 -6.54 -4.42 -4.82
C ARG A 26 -7.24 -5.70 -4.37
N ALA A 27 -6.69 -6.36 -3.37
CA ALA A 27 -7.32 -7.49 -2.70
C ALA A 27 -7.72 -7.12 -1.27
N VAL A 28 -8.96 -7.44 -0.88
CA VAL A 28 -9.50 -7.21 0.48
C VAL A 28 -9.91 -8.56 1.09
N PRO A 29 -9.36 -8.96 2.25
CA PRO A 29 -9.76 -10.20 2.93
C PRO A 29 -11.25 -10.20 3.28
N LEU A 30 -11.93 -11.30 2.97
CA LEU A 30 -13.32 -11.58 3.34
C LEU A 30 -13.36 -12.31 4.69
N THR A 31 -12.84 -11.65 5.72
CA THR A 31 -12.78 -12.17 7.09
C THR A 31 -13.76 -11.44 7.97
N GLU A 32 -14.34 -12.13 8.95
CA GLU A 32 -15.17 -11.48 9.97
C GLU A 32 -14.35 -10.56 10.88
N GLY A 33 -14.97 -9.47 11.33
CA GLY A 33 -14.39 -8.54 12.30
C GLY A 33 -13.55 -7.42 11.68
N ARG A 34 -12.65 -6.84 12.49
CA ARG A 34 -11.88 -5.64 12.11
C ARG A 34 -10.92 -5.97 10.95
N HIS A 35 -10.83 -5.07 9.98
CA HIS A 35 -9.85 -5.16 8.90
C HIS A 35 -8.44 -5.42 9.44
N ARG A 36 -7.87 -6.56 9.08
CA ARG A 36 -6.50 -6.96 9.43
C ARG A 36 -5.59 -6.82 8.21
N GLY A 37 -4.28 -6.77 8.47
CA GLY A 37 -3.28 -6.74 7.40
C GLY A 37 -3.38 -7.99 6.52
N ALA A 38 -2.98 -7.86 5.26
CA ALA A 38 -3.11 -8.92 4.26
C ALA A 38 -2.40 -10.25 4.62
N HIS A 39 -1.43 -10.24 5.53
CA HIS A 39 -0.67 -11.42 5.95
C HIS A 39 -1.29 -12.19 7.13
N VAL A 40 -2.31 -11.63 7.79
CA VAL A 40 -2.78 -12.17 9.08
C VAL A 40 -3.56 -13.48 8.91
N ASP A 41 -4.23 -13.65 7.77
CA ASP A 41 -4.85 -14.91 7.38
C ASP A 41 -4.64 -15.12 5.87
N PRO A 42 -3.52 -15.73 5.45
CA PRO A 42 -3.21 -15.92 4.05
C PRO A 42 -4.16 -16.91 3.36
N GLY A 43 -4.84 -17.79 4.10
CA GLY A 43 -5.76 -18.79 3.56
C GLY A 43 -7.19 -18.28 3.33
N ALA A 44 -7.56 -17.14 3.92
CA ALA A 44 -8.91 -16.60 3.74
C ALA A 44 -9.21 -16.17 2.28
N PRO A 45 -10.46 -16.30 1.82
CA PRO A 45 -10.91 -15.70 0.57
C PRO A 45 -10.75 -14.19 0.55
N ARG A 46 -10.53 -13.62 -0.64
CA ARG A 46 -10.29 -12.19 -0.86
C ARG A 46 -11.12 -11.68 -2.03
N ALA A 47 -11.80 -10.55 -1.85
CA ALA A 47 -12.40 -9.83 -2.95
C ALA A 47 -11.34 -9.05 -3.71
N ILE A 48 -11.24 -9.30 -5.02
CA ILE A 48 -10.48 -8.47 -5.94
C ILE A 48 -11.37 -7.30 -6.34
N GLN A 49 -10.87 -6.09 -6.13
CA GLN A 49 -11.58 -4.86 -6.43
C GLN A 49 -10.80 -4.01 -7.42
N GLU A 50 -11.51 -3.40 -8.35
CA GLU A 50 -10.99 -2.43 -9.31
C GLU A 50 -11.47 -1.02 -8.96
N PHE A 51 -10.57 -0.04 -9.04
CA PHE A 51 -10.96 1.37 -8.91
C PHE A 51 -11.52 1.90 -10.23
N ASN A 52 -12.80 2.26 -10.26
CA ASN A 52 -13.47 2.73 -11.48
C ASN A 52 -13.30 4.24 -11.76
N GLY A 53 -12.51 4.95 -10.95
CA GLY A 53 -12.35 6.40 -10.99
C GLY A 53 -13.12 7.14 -9.89
N ALA A 54 -14.08 6.48 -9.24
CA ALA A 54 -14.85 7.02 -8.12
C ALA A 54 -14.77 6.13 -6.87
N GLU A 55 -14.93 4.83 -7.04
CA GLU A 55 -15.01 3.85 -5.97
C GLU A 55 -14.32 2.54 -6.33
N TRP A 56 -14.18 1.67 -5.33
CA TRP A 56 -13.66 0.33 -5.50
C TRP A 56 -14.81 -0.65 -5.70
N VAL A 57 -14.88 -1.25 -6.89
CA VAL A 57 -15.92 -2.20 -7.28
C VAL A 57 -15.35 -3.61 -7.25
N THR A 58 -16.08 -4.58 -6.71
CA THR A 58 -15.65 -5.98 -6.70
C THR A 58 -15.79 -6.58 -8.10
N VAL A 59 -14.70 -7.17 -8.61
CA VAL A 59 -14.65 -7.76 -9.97
C VAL A 59 -14.49 -9.28 -9.94
N SER A 60 -13.88 -9.84 -8.90
CA SER A 60 -13.76 -11.28 -8.71
C SER A 60 -13.44 -11.64 -7.25
N ILE A 61 -13.49 -12.92 -6.92
CA ILE A 61 -13.06 -13.48 -5.64
C ILE A 61 -11.88 -14.41 -5.88
N ALA A 62 -10.86 -14.32 -5.02
CA ALA A 62 -9.72 -15.23 -4.97
C ALA A 62 -9.78 -16.06 -3.68
N ASP A 63 -9.45 -17.35 -3.78
CA ASP A 63 -9.61 -18.27 -2.64
C ASP A 63 -8.57 -18.05 -1.53
N SER A 64 -7.44 -17.40 -1.84
CA SER A 64 -6.35 -17.17 -0.91
C SER A 64 -5.55 -15.91 -1.24
N LEU A 65 -4.61 -15.54 -0.36
CA LEU A 65 -3.63 -14.48 -0.62
C LEU A 65 -2.75 -14.77 -1.84
N GLU A 66 -2.40 -16.03 -2.04
CA GLU A 66 -1.55 -16.47 -3.15
C GLU A 66 -2.29 -16.30 -4.47
N ALA A 67 -3.49 -16.86 -4.58
CA ALA A 67 -4.35 -16.69 -5.76
C ALA A 67 -4.63 -15.20 -6.04
N ALA A 68 -4.82 -14.39 -4.99
CA ALA A 68 -4.97 -12.95 -5.16
C ALA A 68 -3.71 -12.27 -5.73
N LYS A 69 -2.51 -12.70 -5.32
CA LYS A 69 -1.25 -12.16 -5.83
C LYS A 69 -1.06 -12.50 -7.31
N ASP A 70 -1.43 -13.70 -7.74
CA ASP A 70 -1.32 -14.09 -9.15
C ASP A 70 -2.19 -13.21 -10.06
N ILE A 71 -3.36 -12.78 -9.58
CA ILE A 71 -4.25 -11.85 -10.28
C ILE A 71 -3.69 -10.43 -10.27
N LEU A 72 -3.20 -9.96 -9.11
CA LEU A 72 -2.75 -8.57 -8.94
C LEU A 72 -1.38 -8.29 -9.58
N TYR A 73 -0.53 -9.31 -9.63
CA TYR A 73 0.85 -9.22 -10.07
C TYR A 73 1.13 -10.38 -11.03
N PRO A 74 0.50 -10.39 -12.21
CA PRO A 74 0.80 -11.40 -13.20
C PRO A 74 2.30 -11.37 -13.49
N PRO A 75 2.95 -12.54 -13.67
CA PRO A 75 4.37 -12.60 -13.95
C PRO A 75 4.66 -11.75 -15.20
N GLY A 76 5.36 -10.63 -14.98
CA GLY A 76 5.89 -9.83 -16.08
C GLY A 76 6.98 -10.61 -16.81
N PRO A 77 7.37 -10.18 -18.02
CA PRO A 77 8.60 -10.68 -18.63
C PRO A 77 9.74 -10.53 -17.62
N VAL A 78 10.49 -11.62 -17.40
CA VAL A 78 11.57 -11.69 -16.42
C VAL A 78 12.72 -10.79 -16.88
N GLU A 79 12.61 -9.49 -16.66
CA GLU A 79 13.78 -8.63 -16.61
C GLU A 79 14.49 -8.96 -15.29
N GLU A 80 15.68 -9.56 -15.40
CA GLU A 80 16.62 -9.71 -14.29
C GLU A 80 16.98 -8.31 -13.77
N ARG A 81 16.13 -7.74 -12.90
CA ARG A 81 16.46 -6.54 -12.16
C ARG A 81 17.53 -6.93 -11.15
N PRO A 82 18.77 -6.39 -11.24
CA PRO A 82 19.74 -6.60 -10.19
C PRO A 82 19.17 -6.01 -8.91
N VAL A 83 18.92 -6.85 -7.91
CA VAL A 83 18.52 -6.41 -6.57
C VAL A 83 19.65 -5.56 -6.01
N PRO A 84 19.48 -4.23 -5.84
CA PRO A 84 20.47 -3.44 -5.14
C PRO A 84 20.43 -3.91 -3.69
N ARG A 85 21.47 -4.65 -3.27
CA ARG A 85 21.65 -4.95 -1.85
C ARG A 85 21.84 -3.61 -1.15
N PRO A 86 21.04 -3.28 -0.12
CA PRO A 86 21.31 -2.10 0.68
C PRO A 86 22.70 -2.31 1.30
N THR A 87 23.68 -1.55 0.83
CA THR A 87 24.95 -1.46 1.53
C THR A 87 24.66 -0.70 2.82
N LEU A 88 24.89 -1.35 3.96
CA LEU A 88 25.06 -0.64 5.22
C LEU A 88 26.26 0.28 5.01
N GLY A 89 26.02 1.52 4.58
CA GLY A 89 27.04 2.55 4.58
C GLY A 89 27.65 2.59 5.98
N GLN A 90 28.98 2.76 6.07
CA GLN A 90 29.66 2.82 7.37
C GLN A 90 28.97 3.86 8.26
N GLY A 91 28.16 3.37 9.19
CA GLY A 91 27.34 4.21 10.04
C GLY A 91 28.25 5.05 10.91
N ARG A 92 28.37 6.35 10.62
CA ARG A 92 28.85 7.34 11.60
C ARG A 92 27.69 7.62 12.57
N GLY A 93 27.21 6.55 13.20
CA GLY A 93 26.06 6.56 14.10
C GLY A 93 26.42 7.29 15.37
N ARG A 94 26.21 8.61 15.41
CA ARG A 94 25.97 9.35 16.65
C ARG A 94 24.53 9.12 17.09
N HIS A 95 24.15 7.86 17.31
CA HIS A 95 22.90 7.56 17.99
C HIS A 95 23.06 8.01 19.43
N ARG A 96 22.30 9.04 19.82
CA ARG A 96 22.28 9.50 21.21
C ARG A 96 21.86 8.33 22.09
N ARG A 97 22.72 7.94 23.03
CA ARG A 97 22.32 7.10 24.16
C ARG A 97 21.30 7.93 24.97
N THR A 98 20.04 7.52 25.01
CA THR A 98 19.10 8.04 26.01
C THR A 98 19.62 7.58 27.37
N ALA A 99 19.77 8.53 28.31
CA ALA A 99 20.14 8.20 29.68
C ALA A 99 19.09 7.24 30.28
N PRO A 100 19.49 6.28 31.12
CA PRO A 100 18.53 5.41 31.80
C PRO A 100 17.57 6.24 32.66
N PRO A 101 16.30 5.82 32.79
CA PRO A 101 15.34 6.49 33.66
C PRO A 101 15.88 6.47 35.09
N LYS A 102 15.95 7.65 35.70
CA LYS A 102 16.11 7.76 37.15
C LYS A 102 14.74 7.47 37.72
N ASP A 103 14.58 6.36 38.42
CA ASP A 103 13.62 6.21 39.52
C ASP A 103 13.84 4.83 40.16
N ALA A 104 14.30 4.82 41.43
CA ALA A 104 14.04 3.80 42.46
C ALA A 104 15.15 3.88 43.52
N THR A 105 14.89 4.58 44.63
CA THR A 105 14.63 3.98 45.96
C THR A 105 14.67 5.06 47.04
N SER A 106 13.58 5.05 47.83
CA SER A 106 13.46 5.34 49.26
C SER A 106 13.90 6.70 49.82
#